data_AF-A0A372EW65-F1
#
_entry.id   AF-A0A372EW65-F1
#
_cell.length_a   1.000
_cell.length_b   1.000
_cell.length_c   1.000
_cell.angle_alpha   90.00
_cell.angle_beta   90.00
_cell.angle_gamma   90.00
#
_symmetry.space_group_name_H-M   'P 1'
#
loop_
_entity.id
_entity.type
_entity.pdbx_description
1 polymer ?
#
loop_
_entity_poly.entity_id
_entity_poly.type
_entity_poly.pdbx_seq_one_letter_code
_entity_poly.pdbx_strand_id
1 'polypeptide(L)'
;MSFVSLPKKPEVVTIEPEGYELPEFNIPTQAKKYDLAELLARLKDGLPPPDAVVSWLFCARYDIFDIATRLALSGYKGRVIAVSPPLPDKRMVLRELREAFPMLHFDIWFAERAKDTSVPRTKALEAILEDG
;
A
#
# COMPACT_ATOMS: atom_id res chain seq x y z
N MET A 1 -29.30 16.45 26.20
CA MET A 1 -28.35 15.36 26.47
C MET A 1 -27.34 15.33 25.33
N SER A 2 -26.23 16.06 25.47
CA SER A 2 -25.23 16.16 24.40
C SER A 2 -24.26 14.99 24.54
N PHE A 3 -24.38 13.99 23.67
CA PHE A 3 -23.35 12.96 23.53
C PHE A 3 -22.15 13.63 22.84
N VAL A 4 -21.09 13.88 23.60
CA VAL A 4 -19.80 14.22 23.03
C VAL A 4 -19.36 12.98 22.26
N SER A 5 -19.53 13.01 20.93
CA SER A 5 -19.02 11.96 20.05
C SER A 5 -17.51 11.94 20.22
N LEU A 6 -16.99 10.92 20.89
CA LEU A 6 -15.55 10.70 21.00
C LEU A 6 -14.98 10.68 19.57
N PRO A 7 -13.88 11.41 19.29
CA PRO A 7 -13.30 11.41 17.96
C PRO A 7 -12.97 9.97 17.57
N LYS A 8 -13.57 9.48 16.47
CA LYS A 8 -13.25 8.17 15.91
C LYS A 8 -11.74 8.14 15.66
N LYS A 9 -11.05 7.17 16.25
CA LYS A 9 -9.61 7.00 16.02
C LYS A 9 -9.39 6.74 14.52
N PRO A 10 -8.43 7.43 13.87
CA PRO A 10 -8.21 7.24 12.44
C PRO A 10 -7.86 5.78 12.15
N GLU A 11 -8.60 5.17 11.22
CA GLU A 11 -8.40 3.79 10.78
C GLU A 11 -7.41 3.80 9.62
N VAL A 12 -6.23 3.22 9.87
CA VAL A 12 -5.20 2.99 8.85
C VAL A 12 -5.21 1.52 8.49
N VAL A 13 -5.16 1.23 7.19
CA VAL A 13 -5.03 -0.15 6.68
C VAL A 13 -3.76 -0.29 5.89
N THR A 14 -3.15 -1.47 5.94
CA THR A 14 -1.98 -1.81 5.13
C THR A 14 -2.35 -2.84 4.08
N ILE A 15 -1.85 -2.66 2.86
CA ILE A 15 -1.93 -3.64 1.77
C ILE A 15 -0.53 -4.21 1.58
N GLU A 16 -0.36 -5.42 2.08
CA GLU A 16 0.91 -6.16 2.08
C GLU A 16 0.67 -7.50 1.40
N PRO A 17 1.35 -7.80 0.28
CA PRO A 17 1.36 -9.16 -0.21
C PRO A 17 2.13 -10.06 0.77
N GLU A 18 1.80 -11.35 0.77
CA GLU A 18 2.58 -12.36 1.49
C GLU A 18 4.07 -12.25 1.13
N GLY A 19 4.93 -12.16 2.15
CA GLY A 19 6.38 -12.00 2.00
C GLY A 19 6.91 -10.58 1.80
N TYR A 20 6.03 -9.57 1.80
CA TYR A 20 6.37 -8.16 1.57
C TYR A 20 5.83 -7.27 2.69
N GLU A 21 6.25 -7.57 3.91
CA GLU A 21 5.81 -6.83 5.09
C GLU A 21 6.29 -5.39 5.05
N LEU A 22 5.39 -4.46 5.37
CA LEU A 22 5.76 -3.06 5.53
C LEU A 22 6.50 -2.89 6.86
N PRO A 23 7.56 -2.08 6.91
CA PRO A 23 8.22 -1.76 8.16
C PRO A 23 7.26 -1.00 9.08
N GLU A 24 7.31 -1.27 10.38
CA GLU A 24 6.44 -0.64 11.40
C GLU A 24 6.62 0.89 11.51
N PHE A 25 7.61 1.46 10.81
CA PHE A 25 7.95 2.88 10.86
C PHE A 25 6.79 3.75 10.34
N ASN A 26 6.30 4.67 11.18
CA ASN A 26 5.18 5.59 10.93
C ASN A 26 3.80 4.95 10.68
N ILE A 27 3.68 3.63 10.63
CA ILE A 27 2.40 2.95 10.58
C ILE A 27 1.88 2.85 12.01
N PRO A 28 0.65 3.31 12.33
CA PRO A 28 0.10 3.13 13.67
C PRO A 28 0.09 1.65 14.04
N THR A 29 0.48 1.29 15.26
CA THR A 29 0.53 -0.10 15.76
C THR A 29 -0.80 -0.86 15.65
N GLN A 30 -1.90 -0.14 15.38
CA GLN A 30 -3.25 -0.69 15.21
C GLN A 30 -3.69 -0.76 13.75
N ALA A 31 -2.78 -0.54 12.81
CA ALA A 31 -3.10 -0.70 11.39
C ALA A 31 -3.51 -2.15 11.12
N LYS A 32 -4.64 -2.31 10.45
CA LYS A 32 -5.14 -3.63 10.07
C LYS A 32 -4.56 -4.01 8.72
N LYS A 33 -4.01 -5.22 8.63
CA LYS A 33 -3.58 -5.83 7.37
C LYS A 33 -4.81 -6.28 6.60
N TYR A 34 -4.86 -5.94 5.32
CA TYR A 34 -5.91 -6.37 4.40
C TYR A 34 -5.29 -6.85 3.08
N ASP A 35 -5.87 -7.88 2.49
CA ASP A 35 -5.72 -8.04 1.04
C ASP A 35 -6.46 -6.88 0.35
N LEU A 36 -5.93 -6.42 -0.79
CA LEU A 36 -6.62 -5.46 -1.62
C LEU A 36 -8.04 -5.92 -1.98
N ALA A 37 -8.23 -7.20 -2.29
CA ALA A 37 -9.55 -7.74 -2.60
C ALA A 37 -10.54 -7.58 -1.43
N GLU A 38 -10.09 -7.84 -0.20
CA GLU A 38 -10.90 -7.69 1.01
C GLU A 38 -11.27 -6.23 1.28
N LEU A 39 -10.31 -5.31 1.10
CA LEU A 39 -10.58 -3.88 1.24
C LEU A 39 -11.60 -3.41 0.20
N LEU A 40 -11.47 -3.83 -1.05
CA LEU A 40 -12.40 -3.47 -2.12
C LEU A 40 -13.81 -4.03 -1.87
N ALA A 41 -13.92 -5.27 -1.40
CA ALA A 41 -15.19 -5.87 -1.01
C ALA A 41 -15.85 -5.05 0.12
N ARG A 42 -15.08 -4.71 1.17
CA ARG A 42 -15.54 -3.85 2.26
C ARG A 42 -16.07 -2.51 1.77
N LEU A 43 -15.37 -1.84 0.85
CA LEU A 43 -15.80 -0.57 0.28
C LEU A 43 -17.09 -0.72 -0.55
N LYS A 44 -17.19 -1.81 -1.32
CA LYS A 44 -18.37 -2.14 -2.13
C LYS A 44 -19.61 -2.41 -1.27
N ASP A 45 -19.42 -3.03 -0.09
CA ASP A 45 -20.49 -3.30 0.87
C ASP A 45 -20.96 -2.04 1.64
N GLY A 46 -20.40 -0.87 1.32
CA GLY A 46 -20.80 0.41 1.91
C GLY A 46 -20.28 0.61 3.34
N LEU A 47 -19.33 -0.21 3.79
CA LEU A 47 -18.71 -0.03 5.09
C LEU A 47 -17.84 1.24 5.09
N PRO A 48 -17.68 1.91 6.25
CA PRO A 48 -16.88 3.12 6.34
C PRO A 48 -15.46 2.91 5.78
N PRO A 49 -15.00 3.79 4.87
CA PRO A 49 -13.67 3.70 4.30
C PRO A 49 -12.59 3.99 5.36
N PRO A 50 -11.38 3.43 5.21
CA PRO A 50 -10.25 3.79 6.06
C PRO A 50 -9.78 5.22 5.78
N ASP A 51 -9.23 5.88 6.79
CA ASP A 51 -8.69 7.24 6.66
C ASP A 51 -7.42 7.27 5.80
N ALA A 52 -6.63 6.18 5.84
CA ALA A 52 -5.47 5.98 4.98
C ALA A 52 -5.25 4.51 4.61
N VAL A 53 -4.80 4.30 3.37
CA VAL A 53 -4.26 3.04 2.88
C VAL A 53 -2.75 3.18 2.74
N VAL A 54 -1.99 2.28 3.35
CA VAL A 54 -0.53 2.23 3.24
C VAL A 54 -0.15 1.00 2.42
N SER A 55 0.74 1.16 1.45
CA SER A 55 1.15 0.07 0.55
C SER A 55 2.56 0.31 0.03
N TRP A 56 3.22 -0.72 -0.49
CA TRP A 56 4.49 -0.52 -1.17
C TRP A 56 4.29 0.33 -2.43
N LEU A 57 5.23 1.23 -2.72
CA LEU A 57 5.27 1.97 -3.98
C LEU A 57 5.43 1.00 -5.15
N PHE A 58 6.24 -0.04 -4.96
CA PHE A 58 6.52 -1.08 -5.92
C PHE A 58 7.01 -2.34 -5.21
N CYS A 59 6.48 -3.51 -5.59
CA CYS A 59 6.96 -4.83 -5.18
C CYS A 59 6.89 -5.80 -6.37
N ALA A 60 7.33 -7.06 -6.21
CA ALA A 60 7.28 -8.02 -7.33
C ALA A 60 5.86 -8.38 -7.77
N ARG A 61 4.84 -8.08 -6.96
CA ARG A 61 3.44 -8.47 -7.21
C ARG A 61 2.55 -7.36 -7.74
N TYR A 62 2.89 -6.09 -7.47
CA TYR A 62 2.12 -4.93 -7.91
C TYR A 62 2.96 -3.66 -7.81
N ASP A 63 2.46 -2.59 -8.42
CA ASP A 63 2.88 -1.23 -8.14
C ASP A 63 1.75 -0.39 -7.52
N ILE A 64 2.08 0.83 -7.08
CA ILE A 64 1.08 1.72 -6.48
C ILE A 64 -0.02 2.14 -7.46
N PHE A 65 0.23 2.12 -8.77
CA PHE A 65 -0.77 2.45 -9.79
C PHE A 65 -1.84 1.35 -9.84
N ASP A 66 -1.47 0.08 -9.71
CA ASP A 66 -2.42 -1.02 -9.57
C ASP A 66 -3.37 -0.81 -8.38
N ILE A 67 -2.80 -0.45 -7.23
CA ILE A 67 -3.55 -0.17 -5.99
C ILE A 67 -4.46 1.05 -6.18
N ALA A 68 -3.89 2.16 -6.64
CA ALA A 68 -4.59 3.42 -6.81
C ALA A 68 -5.73 3.30 -7.83
N THR A 69 -5.54 2.58 -8.93
CA THR A 69 -6.58 2.32 -9.93
C THR A 69 -7.77 1.62 -9.30
N ARG A 70 -7.53 0.55 -8.54
CA ARG A 70 -8.60 -0.22 -7.91
C ARG A 70 -9.34 0.58 -6.83
N LEU A 71 -8.61 1.35 -6.01
CA LEU A 71 -9.20 2.26 -5.02
C LEU A 71 -10.03 3.37 -5.67
N ALA A 72 -9.53 3.98 -6.74
CA ALA A 72 -10.26 5.02 -7.46
C ALA A 72 -11.56 4.47 -8.08
N LEU A 73 -11.50 3.28 -8.68
CA LEU A 73 -12.66 2.59 -9.24
C LEU A 73 -13.69 2.21 -8.18
N SER A 74 -13.27 1.92 -6.94
CA SER A 74 -14.19 1.69 -5.83
C SER A 74 -14.75 2.99 -5.22
N GLY A 75 -14.38 4.16 -5.76
CA GLY A 75 -14.81 5.46 -5.25
C GLY A 75 -14.11 5.89 -3.95
N TYR A 76 -12.99 5.26 -3.58
CA TYR A 76 -12.18 5.69 -2.45
C TYR A 76 -11.58 7.08 -2.73
N LYS A 77 -11.59 7.97 -1.74
CA LYS A 77 -11.07 9.35 -1.83
C LYS A 77 -10.16 9.71 -0.66
N GLY A 78 -9.70 8.70 0.09
CA GLY A 78 -8.86 8.91 1.26
C GLY A 78 -7.39 9.05 0.90
N ARG A 79 -6.53 8.95 1.93
CA ARG A 79 -5.09 9.06 1.74
C ARG A 79 -4.50 7.73 1.29
N VAL A 80 -3.54 7.80 0.38
CA VAL A 80 -2.73 6.67 -0.05
C VAL A 80 -1.27 7.00 0.25
N ILE A 81 -0.64 6.16 1.07
CA ILE A 81 0.73 6.36 1.52
C ILE A 81 1.57 5.24 0.92
N ALA A 82 2.42 5.61 -0.04
CA ALA A 82 3.30 4.66 -0.69
C ALA A 82 4.62 4.56 0.08
N VAL A 83 5.02 3.35 0.45
CA VAL A 83 6.28 3.08 1.13
C VAL A 83 7.32 2.65 0.12
N SER A 84 8.50 3.26 0.17
CA SER A 84 9.55 3.01 -0.82
C SER A 84 10.95 3.16 -0.19
N PRO A 85 11.99 2.51 -0.74
CA PRO A 85 13.35 2.99 -0.55
C PRO A 85 13.50 4.48 -0.93
N PRO A 86 14.58 5.15 -0.47
CA PRO A 86 14.88 6.51 -0.89
C PRO A 86 14.82 6.66 -2.41
N LEU A 87 13.98 7.58 -2.89
CA LEU A 87 13.80 7.86 -4.30
C LEU A 87 14.70 9.03 -4.73
N PRO A 88 15.25 9.02 -5.95
CA PRO A 88 15.99 10.16 -6.49
C PRO A 88 15.16 11.45 -6.54
N ASP A 89 13.88 11.35 -6.94
CA ASP A 89 12.95 12.48 -6.94
C ASP A 89 11.53 12.04 -6.50
N LYS A 90 11.25 12.17 -5.19
CA LYS A 90 9.90 11.94 -4.61
C LYS A 90 8.83 12.85 -5.24
N ARG A 91 9.19 14.08 -5.62
CA ARG A 91 8.20 15.07 -6.11
C ARG A 91 7.71 14.71 -7.50
N MET A 92 8.59 14.17 -8.35
CA MET A 92 8.22 13.64 -9.66
C MET A 92 7.17 12.53 -9.53
N VAL A 93 7.43 11.52 -8.69
CA VAL A 93 6.50 10.39 -8.49
C VAL A 93 5.16 10.87 -7.92
N LEU A 94 5.18 11.76 -6.93
CA LEU A 94 3.94 12.34 -6.38
C LEU A 94 3.16 13.15 -7.42
N ARG A 95 3.83 13.83 -8.34
CA ARG A 95 3.19 14.58 -9.44
C ARG A 95 2.45 13.61 -10.36
N GLU A 96 3.11 12.56 -10.83
CA GLU A 96 2.51 11.54 -11.71
C GLU A 96 1.28 10.89 -11.06
N LEU A 97 1.37 10.51 -9.78
CA LEU A 97 0.25 9.90 -9.05
C LEU A 97 -0.95 10.84 -8.92
N ARG A 98 -0.70 12.13 -8.65
CA ARG A 98 -1.78 13.13 -8.51
C ARG A 98 -2.40 13.50 -9.85
N GLU A 99 -1.63 13.50 -10.92
CA GLU A 99 -2.12 13.71 -12.29
C GLU A 99 -2.98 12.51 -12.73
N ALA A 100 -2.56 11.28 -12.43
CA ALA A 100 -3.30 10.07 -12.78
C ALA A 100 -4.55 9.84 -11.92
N PHE A 101 -4.50 10.16 -10.62
CA PHE A 101 -5.58 9.91 -9.67
C PHE A 101 -5.90 11.15 -8.81
N PRO A 102 -6.51 12.19 -9.40
CA PRO A 102 -6.75 13.48 -8.73
C PRO A 102 -7.71 13.40 -7.53
N MET A 103 -8.47 12.31 -7.40
CA MET A 103 -9.39 12.08 -6.29
C MET A 103 -8.72 11.45 -5.06
N LEU A 104 -7.46 11.02 -5.19
CA LEU A 104 -6.68 10.36 -4.13
C LEU A 104 -5.61 11.32 -3.59
N HIS A 105 -5.34 11.23 -2.29
CA HIS A 105 -4.34 12.06 -1.64
C HIS A 105 -3.06 11.26 -1.36
N PHE A 106 -2.01 11.50 -2.16
CA PHE A 106 -0.76 10.76 -2.04
C PHE A 106 0.31 11.42 -1.15
N ASP A 107 1.00 10.57 -0.40
CA ASP A 107 2.30 10.81 0.21
C ASP A 107 3.23 9.60 0.02
N ILE A 108 4.54 9.80 0.17
CA ILE A 108 5.55 8.74 0.11
C ILE A 108 6.34 8.73 1.41
N TRP A 109 6.40 7.58 2.06
CA TRP A 109 7.27 7.35 3.21
C TRP A 109 8.48 6.54 2.81
N PHE A 110 9.65 6.98 3.26
CA PHE A 110 10.87 6.25 3.02
C PHE A 110 11.08 5.21 4.11
N ALA A 111 11.38 4.00 3.68
CA ALA A 111 11.82 2.94 4.56
C ALA A 111 12.82 2.03 3.85
N GLU A 112 13.58 1.25 4.61
CA GLU A 112 14.44 0.23 4.01
C GLU A 112 13.60 -0.73 3.15
N ARG A 113 14.22 -1.20 2.06
CA ARG A 113 13.55 -2.03 1.06
C ARG A 113 12.82 -3.19 1.72
N ALA A 114 11.63 -3.51 1.22
CA ALA A 114 10.93 -4.73 1.60
C ALA A 114 11.93 -5.89 1.54
N LYS A 115 12.17 -6.54 2.67
CA LYS A 115 12.87 -7.82 2.63
C LYS A 115 11.90 -8.76 1.96
N ASP A 116 12.21 -9.19 0.74
CA ASP A 116 11.49 -10.28 0.13
C ASP A 116 11.78 -11.53 0.98
N THR A 117 10.86 -11.85 1.88
CA THR A 117 10.93 -13.06 2.70
C THR A 117 10.28 -14.25 1.98
N SER A 118 9.69 -14.03 0.81
CA SER A 118 9.04 -15.07 -0.01
C SER A 118 9.96 -15.82 -0.97
N VAL A 119 11.22 -15.38 -1.14
CA VAL A 119 12.19 -16.06 -2.00
C VAL A 119 13.18 -16.87 -1.16
N PRO A 120 13.06 -18.22 -1.09
CA PRO A 120 14.24 -19.04 -0.82
C PRO A 120 15.25 -18.76 -1.93
N ARG A 121 16.49 -18.44 -1.55
CA ARG A 121 17.61 -18.10 -2.45
C ARG A 121 18.09 -19.28 -3.33
N THR A 122 17.24 -20.25 -3.62
CA THR A 122 17.57 -21.51 -4.30
C THR A 122 16.42 -21.89 -5.24
N LYS A 123 16.45 -21.36 -6.47
CA LYS A 123 15.98 -22.01 -7.73
C LYS A 123 15.97 -21.09 -8.97
N ALA A 124 16.84 -20.08 -9.04
CA ALA A 124 17.03 -19.29 -10.28
C ALA A 124 18.42 -19.43 -10.91
N LEU A 125 19.34 -20.18 -10.29
CA LEU A 125 20.71 -20.38 -10.81
C LEU A 125 21.01 -21.82 -11.28
N GLU A 126 20.14 -22.79 -11.03
CA GLU A 126 20.39 -24.19 -11.47
C GLU A 126 19.89 -24.48 -12.90
N ALA A 127 19.04 -23.64 -13.49
CA ALA A 127 18.53 -23.86 -14.84
C ALA A 127 19.45 -23.33 -15.97
N ILE A 128 20.62 -22.75 -15.65
CA ILE A 128 21.57 -22.20 -16.63
C ILE A 128 22.84 -23.07 -16.74
N LEU A 129 23.00 -24.10 -15.89
CA LEU A 129 24.20 -24.96 -15.88
C LEU A 129 23.97 -26.41 -16.34
N GLU A 130 22.77 -26.77 -16.81
CA GLU A 130 22.48 -28.13 -17.33
C GLU A 130 22.39 -28.24 -18.87
N ASP A 131 22.72 -27.18 -19.62
CA ASP A 131 22.87 -27.21 -21.08
C ASP A 131 24.33 -26.88 -21.50
N GLY A 132 25.29 -27.58 -20.87
CA GLY A 132 26.70 -27.57 -21.21
C GLY A 132 27.23 -28.96 -21.50
#